data_AF-A0A1G1TJZ2-F1
#
_entry.id   AF-A0A1G1TJZ2-F1
#
_cell.length_a   1.000
_cell.length_b   1.000
_cell.length_c   1.000
_cell.angle_alpha   90.00
_cell.angle_beta   90.00
_cell.angle_gamma   90.00
#
_symmetry.space_group_name_H-M   'P 1'
#
loop_
_entity.id
_entity.type
_entity.pdbx_description
1 polymer ?
#
loop_
_entity_poly.entity_id
_entity_poly.type
_entity_poly.pdbx_seq_one_letter_code
_entity_poly.pdbx_strand_id
1 'polypeptide(L)'
;MLLTITTTYQPATDLGYLLHKNPARLQSVEVAGGQAHVFYPEATAERCTAALLLDLDPVGLVRGRGPSGEGFALEQYVNDRPYVASSFLSGALSKAFGTAMNGTCKDRPDLPAQALPLAVRVAVVSAPGPDWPRRLFEPLGYEVAIETTPLDPTVPAWGDSRYYTLHLRHSGLRLQDVLTHLYVLLPVLDNDKHYYIGENEAEKLLHRGAGWLPQHPERGFITRRYLRYLAAYVNPTLARLLEGTEEELPEPAAPDAPETARPRRA
;
A
#
# COMPACT_ATOMS: atom_id res chain seq x y z
N MET A 1 10.94 0.59 0.58
CA MET A 1 9.76 1.02 -0.22
C MET A 1 9.48 2.50 -0.02
N LEU A 2 8.97 3.24 -1.03
CA LEU A 2 8.80 4.70 -0.98
C LEU A 2 7.38 5.16 -1.39
N LEU A 3 6.81 6.04 -0.56
CA LEU A 3 5.63 6.85 -0.87
C LEU A 3 6.00 8.33 -0.82
N THR A 4 5.56 9.13 -1.78
CA THR A 4 5.71 10.59 -1.73
C THR A 4 4.36 11.29 -1.89
N ILE A 5 4.19 12.41 -1.19
CA ILE A 5 3.01 13.29 -1.29
C ILE A 5 3.54 14.68 -1.59
N THR A 6 3.08 15.25 -2.70
CA THR A 6 3.48 16.57 -3.18
C THR A 6 2.27 17.48 -3.24
N THR A 7 2.47 18.75 -2.88
CA THR A 7 1.50 19.81 -3.14
C THR A 7 2.19 21.05 -3.71
N THR A 8 1.42 21.83 -4.46
CA THR A 8 1.75 23.18 -4.92
C THR A 8 0.75 24.20 -4.38
N TYR A 9 0.04 23.85 -3.29
CA TYR A 9 -0.71 24.82 -2.49
C TYR A 9 0.22 25.95 -2.03
N GLN A 10 -0.31 27.13 -1.71
CA GLN A 10 0.49 28.29 -1.36
C GLN A 10 0.18 28.78 0.06
N PRO A 11 1.15 28.74 1.00
CA PRO A 11 2.51 28.22 0.83
C PRO A 11 2.57 26.67 0.88
N ALA A 12 3.36 26.04 0.02
CA ALA A 12 3.39 24.57 -0.08
C ALA A 12 3.98 23.91 1.16
N THR A 13 4.85 24.62 1.88
CA THR A 13 5.41 24.22 3.18
C THR A 13 4.35 23.93 4.23
N ASP A 14 3.10 24.38 4.05
CA ASP A 14 1.98 24.05 4.92
C ASP A 14 1.67 22.54 4.98
N LEU A 15 2.16 21.78 3.99
CA LEU A 15 2.17 20.31 4.04
C LEU A 15 2.88 19.77 5.30
N GLY A 16 3.89 20.47 5.83
CA GLY A 16 4.57 20.13 7.08
C GLY A 16 3.65 20.19 8.29
N TYR A 17 2.85 21.26 8.40
CA TYR A 17 1.86 21.42 9.48
C TYR A 17 0.74 20.38 9.37
N LEU A 18 0.27 20.11 8.15
CA LEU A 18 -0.76 19.10 7.90
C LEU A 18 -0.31 17.69 8.28
N LEU A 19 0.93 17.31 7.96
CA LEU A 19 1.50 16.00 8.30
C LEU A 19 2.05 15.91 9.73
N HIS A 20 2.12 17.04 10.45
CA HIS A 20 2.78 17.18 11.75
C HIS A 20 4.23 16.73 11.70
N LYS A 21 4.94 17.20 10.67
CA LYS A 21 6.34 16.87 10.39
C LYS A 21 7.07 18.13 9.95
N ASN A 22 8.14 18.46 10.66
CA ASN A 22 8.96 19.60 10.30
C ASN A 22 9.80 19.27 9.05
N PRO A 23 9.68 20.02 7.94
CA PRO A 23 10.45 19.76 6.72
C PRO A 23 11.97 19.77 6.89
N ALA A 24 12.50 20.50 7.88
CA ALA A 24 13.92 20.58 8.16
C ALA A 24 14.47 19.40 9.00
N ARG A 25 13.63 18.41 9.35
CA ARG A 25 14.02 17.32 10.24
C ARG A 25 13.60 15.95 9.70
N LEU A 26 14.59 15.09 9.48
CA LEU A 26 14.37 13.65 9.32
C LEU A 26 13.78 13.06 10.61
N GLN A 27 12.71 12.30 10.49
CA GLN A 27 12.09 11.58 11.60
C GLN A 27 11.99 10.10 11.28
N SER A 28 12.25 9.26 12.27
CA SER A 28 12.09 7.81 12.16
C SER A 28 11.08 7.35 13.19
N VAL A 29 10.21 6.42 12.80
CA VAL A 29 9.29 5.74 13.70
C VAL A 29 9.43 4.24 13.54
N GLU A 30 9.42 3.51 14.66
CA GLU A 30 9.41 2.05 14.62
C GLU A 30 8.10 1.55 14.04
N VAL A 31 8.14 0.58 13.15
CA VAL A 31 6.97 -0.10 12.57
C VAL A 31 7.14 -1.61 12.70
N ALA A 32 6.07 -2.36 12.43
CA ALA A 32 6.18 -3.82 12.40
C ALA A 32 7.24 -4.23 11.37
N GLY A 33 8.26 -4.96 11.81
CA GLY A 33 9.33 -5.44 10.94
C GLY A 33 10.40 -4.42 10.56
N GLY A 34 10.48 -3.24 11.18
CA GLY A 34 11.58 -2.30 10.91
C GLY A 34 11.28 -0.85 11.29
N GLN A 35 11.69 0.09 10.43
CA GLN A 35 11.50 1.52 10.63
C GLN A 35 10.82 2.17 9.42
N ALA A 36 10.13 3.28 9.68
CA ALA A 36 9.65 4.18 8.65
C ALA A 36 10.27 5.58 8.85
N HIS A 37 10.84 6.11 7.79
CA HIS A 37 11.50 7.40 7.75
C HIS A 37 10.64 8.42 7.03
N VAL A 38 10.45 9.58 7.66
CA VAL A 38 9.78 10.73 7.08
C VAL A 38 10.78 11.85 6.87
N PHE A 39 10.86 12.33 5.63
CA PHE A 39 11.72 13.44 5.24
C PHE A 39 11.11 14.22 4.07
N TYR A 40 11.68 15.38 3.77
CA TYR A 40 11.20 16.27 2.72
C TYR A 40 12.30 16.47 1.68
N PRO A 41 12.25 15.74 0.54
CA PRO A 41 13.21 15.97 -0.55
C PRO A 41 13.09 17.38 -1.15
N GLU A 42 11.93 18.04 -1.02
CA GLU A 42 11.73 19.42 -1.46
C GLU A 42 10.75 20.12 -0.52
N ALA A 43 11.08 21.35 -0.11
CA ALA A 43 10.26 22.17 0.78
C ALA A 43 10.48 23.65 0.48
N THR A 44 9.91 24.14 -0.63
CA THR A 44 9.86 25.56 -0.98
C THR A 44 8.45 26.10 -0.79
N ALA A 45 8.27 27.42 -0.91
CA ALA A 45 6.95 28.02 -0.86
C ALA A 45 6.06 27.55 -2.03
N GLU A 46 6.67 27.24 -3.18
CA GLU A 46 5.97 26.88 -4.42
C GLU A 46 5.65 25.40 -4.53
N ARG A 47 6.52 24.54 -3.97
CA ARG A 47 6.38 23.09 -4.04
C ARG A 47 6.94 22.45 -2.79
N CYS A 48 6.18 21.54 -2.22
CA CYS A 48 6.60 20.77 -1.06
C CYS A 48 6.27 19.29 -1.30
N THR A 49 7.27 18.44 -1.10
CA THR A 49 7.16 16.98 -1.20
C THR A 49 7.58 16.36 0.11
N ALA A 50 6.66 15.64 0.75
CA ALA A 50 6.96 14.74 1.84
C ALA A 50 7.22 13.32 1.30
N ALA A 51 8.16 12.61 1.89
CA ALA A 51 8.49 11.22 1.60
C ALA A 51 8.31 10.36 2.86
N LEU A 52 7.73 9.17 2.69
CA LEU A 52 7.65 8.10 3.66
C LEU A 52 8.38 6.88 3.08
N LEU A 53 9.53 6.56 3.65
CA LEU A 53 10.38 5.45 3.24
C LEU A 53 10.32 4.35 4.31
N LEU A 54 9.91 3.15 3.94
CA LEU A 54 9.99 1.98 4.83
C LEU A 54 11.30 1.25 4.60
N ASP A 55 11.96 0.98 5.73
CA ASP A 55 13.18 0.19 5.88
C ASP A 55 12.85 -1.01 6.78
N LEU A 56 12.51 -2.14 6.15
CA LEU A 56 12.07 -3.35 6.84
C LEU A 56 13.23 -4.36 6.90
N ASP A 57 13.37 -5.02 8.04
CA ASP A 57 14.32 -6.11 8.27
C ASP A 57 13.74 -7.44 7.74
N PRO A 58 14.22 -7.95 6.59
CA PRO A 58 13.71 -9.20 6.03
C PRO A 58 13.89 -10.39 6.96
N VAL A 59 14.96 -10.40 7.78
CA VAL A 59 15.25 -11.50 8.70
C VAL A 59 14.36 -11.42 9.94
N GLY A 60 14.20 -10.23 10.49
CA GLY A 60 13.30 -9.94 11.62
C GLY A 60 11.85 -10.30 11.31
N LEU A 61 11.39 -10.07 10.08
CA LEU A 61 10.06 -10.44 9.61
C LEU A 61 9.78 -11.96 9.69
N VAL A 62 10.81 -12.80 9.59
CA VAL A 62 10.67 -14.27 9.67
C VAL A 62 10.78 -14.78 11.10
N ARG A 63 11.73 -14.23 11.88
CA ARG A 63 12.06 -14.74 13.23
C ARG A 63 11.00 -14.49 14.30
N GLY A 64 10.05 -13.59 14.06
CA GLY A 64 8.87 -13.43 14.92
C GLY A 64 7.88 -14.60 14.87
N ARG A 65 8.10 -15.57 13.97
CA ARG A 65 7.30 -16.80 13.83
C ARG A 65 7.81 -17.86 14.81
N GLY A 66 6.96 -18.25 15.76
CA GLY A 66 7.07 -19.60 16.34
C GLY A 66 6.96 -20.66 15.22
N PRO A 67 7.45 -21.89 15.42
CA PRO A 67 7.56 -22.89 14.35
C PRO A 67 6.15 -23.26 13.85
N SER A 68 5.80 -22.81 12.66
CA SER A 68 4.53 -23.15 12.02
C SER A 68 4.81 -23.75 10.65
N GLY A 69 4.81 -25.08 10.60
CA GLY A 69 4.54 -25.88 9.41
C GLY A 69 5.69 -26.05 8.41
N GLU A 70 6.02 -27.30 8.13
CA GLU A 70 6.93 -27.73 7.06
C GLU A 70 6.32 -27.39 5.69
N GLY A 71 6.66 -26.22 5.15
CA GLY A 71 6.33 -25.81 3.79
C GLY A 71 7.29 -24.72 3.32
N PHE A 72 8.15 -25.06 2.34
CA PHE A 72 9.09 -24.19 1.63
C PHE A 72 9.79 -23.11 2.48
N ALA A 73 10.76 -23.53 3.29
CA ALA A 73 11.53 -22.65 4.18
C ALA A 73 12.25 -21.48 3.48
N LEU A 74 12.48 -21.52 2.15
CA LEU A 74 13.22 -20.47 1.43
C LEU A 74 12.37 -19.23 1.11
N GLU A 75 11.10 -19.42 0.73
CA GLU A 75 10.17 -18.33 0.38
C GLU A 75 9.91 -17.40 1.57
N GLN A 76 10.08 -17.92 2.80
CA GLN A 76 9.96 -17.12 4.01
C GLN A 76 11.09 -16.09 4.13
N TYR A 77 12.31 -16.43 3.71
CA TYR A 77 13.48 -15.55 3.80
C TYR A 77 13.72 -14.70 2.55
N VAL A 78 13.29 -15.18 1.38
CA VAL A 78 13.44 -14.49 0.10
C VAL A 78 12.05 -14.24 -0.47
N ASN A 79 11.52 -13.05 -0.22
CA ASN A 79 10.26 -12.58 -0.76
C ASN A 79 10.27 -11.07 -0.95
N ASP A 80 9.21 -10.59 -1.58
CA ASP A 80 8.98 -9.20 -1.96
C ASP A 80 8.48 -8.32 -0.80
N ARG A 81 8.11 -8.89 0.35
CA ARG A 81 7.40 -8.21 1.44
C ARG A 81 8.14 -6.98 2.01
N PRO A 82 9.48 -6.96 2.16
CA PRO A 82 10.21 -5.76 2.58
C PRO A 82 10.18 -4.62 1.55
N TYR A 83 9.80 -4.92 0.31
CA TYR A 83 10.00 -4.04 -0.85
C TYR A 83 8.70 -3.56 -1.50
N VAL A 84 7.56 -4.21 -1.21
CA VAL A 84 6.24 -3.95 -1.81
C VAL A 84 5.34 -3.06 -0.93
N ALA A 85 4.59 -2.17 -1.59
CA ALA A 85 3.49 -1.34 -1.07
C ALA A 85 2.27 -2.16 -0.68
N SER A 86 2.47 -2.85 0.43
CA SER A 86 1.53 -3.75 1.11
C SER A 86 0.90 -3.09 2.34
N SER A 87 0.29 -3.90 3.21
CA SER A 87 -0.21 -3.48 4.52
C SER A 87 0.84 -2.82 5.42
N PHE A 88 2.13 -3.11 5.25
CA PHE A 88 3.18 -2.41 6.00
C PHE A 88 3.16 -0.91 5.74
N LEU A 89 2.90 -0.49 4.49
CA LEU A 89 2.76 0.94 4.17
C LEU A 89 1.55 1.55 4.89
N SER A 90 0.42 0.85 4.93
CA SER A 90 -0.76 1.31 5.68
C SER A 90 -0.48 1.44 7.18
N GLY A 91 0.21 0.47 7.79
CA GLY A 91 0.63 0.56 9.19
C GLY A 91 1.57 1.75 9.44
N ALA A 92 2.53 1.97 8.54
CA ALA A 92 3.44 3.11 8.58
C ALA A 92 2.71 4.45 8.42
N LEU A 93 1.73 4.56 7.51
CA LEU A 93 0.88 5.75 7.36
C LEU A 93 0.14 6.06 8.66
N SER A 94 -0.48 5.05 9.28
CA SER A 94 -1.21 5.21 10.54
C SER A 94 -0.29 5.71 11.66
N LYS A 95 0.93 5.17 11.75
CA LYS A 95 1.88 5.52 12.80
C LYS A 95 2.57 6.87 12.57
N ALA A 96 2.96 7.18 11.33
CA ALA A 96 3.65 8.41 10.99
C ALA A 96 2.70 9.61 10.87
N PHE A 97 1.50 9.41 10.33
CA PHE A 97 0.55 10.47 9.95
C PHE A 97 -0.81 10.36 10.63
N GLY A 98 -0.91 9.65 11.75
CA GLY A 98 -2.18 9.42 12.46
C GLY A 98 -2.96 10.72 12.79
N THR A 99 -2.27 11.79 13.21
CA THR A 99 -2.89 13.09 13.50
C THR A 99 -3.47 13.76 12.25
N ALA A 100 -2.79 13.64 11.11
CA ALA A 100 -3.25 14.13 9.81
C ALA A 100 -4.46 13.34 9.31
N MET A 101 -4.43 12.02 9.48
CA MET A 101 -5.57 11.13 9.17
C MET A 101 -6.80 11.40 10.04
N ASN A 102 -6.62 11.99 11.22
CA ASN A 102 -7.71 12.45 12.09
C ASN A 102 -8.26 13.83 11.69
N GLY A 103 -7.66 14.51 10.71
CA GLY A 103 -8.13 15.82 10.25
C GLY A 103 -7.86 16.94 11.26
N THR A 104 -6.82 16.79 12.09
CA THR A 104 -6.50 17.77 13.15
C THR A 104 -5.18 18.47 12.88
N CYS A 105 -5.11 19.78 13.13
CA CYS A 105 -3.87 20.56 13.10
C CYS A 105 -3.98 21.70 14.11
N LYS A 106 -3.18 21.68 15.18
CA LYS A 106 -3.27 22.70 16.24
C LYS A 106 -2.71 24.05 15.79
N ASP A 107 -1.61 24.02 15.04
CA ASP A 107 -0.93 25.23 14.60
C ASP A 107 -1.68 25.96 13.47
N ARG A 108 -2.48 25.21 12.69
CA ARG A 108 -3.30 25.71 11.58
C ARG A 108 -4.68 25.03 11.55
N PRO A 109 -5.63 25.44 12.43
CA PRO A 109 -6.91 24.74 12.60
C PRO A 109 -7.78 24.63 11.35
N ASP A 110 -7.74 25.64 10.47
CA ASP A 110 -8.58 25.69 9.27
C ASP A 110 -8.00 24.86 8.09
N LEU A 111 -6.71 24.54 8.16
CA LEU A 111 -5.97 23.95 7.04
C LEU A 111 -6.38 22.50 6.71
N PRO A 112 -6.66 21.59 7.68
CA PRO A 112 -7.14 20.24 7.39
C PRO A 112 -8.46 20.18 6.59
N ALA A 113 -9.29 21.22 6.69
CA ALA A 113 -10.54 21.30 5.94
C ALA A 113 -10.35 21.77 4.49
N GLN A 114 -9.16 22.28 4.14
CA GLN A 114 -8.88 22.81 2.81
C GLN A 114 -8.73 21.70 1.78
N ALA A 115 -9.30 21.94 0.60
CA ALA A 115 -9.07 21.16 -0.60
C ALA A 115 -7.73 21.58 -1.23
N LEU A 116 -6.83 20.63 -1.45
CA LEU A 116 -5.47 20.87 -1.91
C LEU A 116 -5.20 20.18 -3.25
N PRO A 117 -4.40 20.78 -4.14
CA PRO A 117 -3.81 20.06 -5.25
C PRO A 117 -2.75 19.11 -4.70
N LEU A 118 -2.97 17.81 -4.88
CA LEU A 118 -2.13 16.75 -4.32
C LEU A 118 -1.70 15.80 -5.44
N ALA A 119 -0.41 15.44 -5.42
CA ALA A 119 0.16 14.40 -6.25
C ALA A 119 0.87 13.38 -5.36
N VAL A 120 0.45 12.12 -5.45
CA VAL A 120 1.01 11.01 -4.70
C VAL A 120 1.74 10.07 -5.65
N ARG A 121 2.93 9.62 -5.27
CA ARG A 121 3.62 8.51 -5.92
C ARG A 121 3.78 7.37 -4.93
N VAL A 122 3.36 6.18 -5.31
CA VAL A 122 3.56 4.95 -4.53
C VAL A 122 4.37 3.98 -5.35
N ALA A 123 5.60 3.68 -4.92
CA ALA A 123 6.48 2.76 -5.61
C ALA A 123 6.14 1.30 -5.24
N VAL A 124 6.25 0.42 -6.24
CA VAL A 124 6.19 -1.05 -6.07
C VAL A 124 4.89 -1.52 -5.42
N VAL A 125 3.75 -1.23 -6.05
CA VAL A 125 2.43 -1.71 -5.67
C VAL A 125 2.13 -3.02 -6.39
N SER A 126 1.75 -4.06 -5.64
CA SER A 126 1.17 -5.28 -6.20
C SER A 126 -0.33 -5.08 -6.42
N ALA A 127 -0.87 -5.60 -7.52
CA ALA A 127 -2.29 -5.55 -7.81
C ALA A 127 -2.74 -6.86 -8.49
N PRO A 128 -4.03 -7.24 -8.41
CA PRO A 128 -4.52 -8.47 -9.06
C PRO A 128 -4.49 -8.41 -10.58
N GLY A 129 -4.28 -7.22 -11.13
CA GLY A 129 -4.21 -6.92 -12.56
C GLY A 129 -3.99 -5.43 -12.77
N PRO A 130 -3.55 -5.03 -13.96
CA PRO A 130 -3.11 -3.66 -14.26
C PRO A 130 -4.22 -2.61 -14.15
N ASP A 131 -5.49 -3.00 -14.30
CA ASP A 131 -6.62 -2.07 -14.25
C ASP A 131 -7.19 -1.84 -12.83
N TRP A 132 -6.82 -2.69 -11.87
CA TRP A 132 -7.36 -2.57 -10.50
C TRP A 132 -7.01 -1.25 -9.81
N PRO A 133 -5.79 -0.68 -9.93
CA PRO A 133 -5.52 0.64 -9.38
C PRO A 133 -6.47 1.71 -9.94
N ARG A 134 -6.80 1.68 -11.24
CA ARG A 134 -7.78 2.60 -11.83
C ARG A 134 -9.18 2.40 -11.24
N ARG A 135 -9.66 1.15 -11.20
CA ARG A 135 -10.98 0.81 -10.63
C ARG A 135 -11.16 1.24 -9.17
N LEU A 136 -10.07 1.30 -8.39
CA LEU A 136 -10.12 1.70 -6.98
C LEU A 136 -9.91 3.20 -6.75
N PHE A 137 -9.10 3.88 -7.57
CA PHE A 137 -8.79 5.30 -7.33
C PHE A 137 -9.57 6.25 -8.24
N GLU A 138 -9.85 5.92 -9.51
CA GLU A 138 -10.61 6.84 -10.39
C GLU A 138 -12.01 7.18 -9.87
N PRO A 139 -12.81 6.27 -9.27
CA PRO A 139 -14.11 6.62 -8.71
C PRO A 139 -14.05 7.62 -7.55
N LEU A 140 -12.87 7.80 -6.94
CA LEU A 140 -12.61 8.78 -5.88
C LEU A 140 -12.12 10.13 -6.45
N GLY A 141 -12.13 10.28 -7.78
CA GLY A 141 -11.79 11.52 -8.49
C GLY A 141 -10.31 11.67 -8.85
N TYR A 142 -9.49 10.63 -8.62
CA TYR A 142 -8.07 10.71 -8.97
C TYR A 142 -7.85 10.55 -10.47
N GLU A 143 -6.92 11.34 -11.01
CA GLU A 143 -6.20 10.99 -12.22
C GLU A 143 -5.14 9.94 -11.87
N VAL A 144 -5.20 8.77 -12.53
CA VAL A 144 -4.35 7.62 -12.23
C VAL A 144 -3.43 7.31 -13.42
N ALA A 145 -2.13 7.45 -13.21
CA ALA A 145 -1.12 6.92 -14.11
C ALA A 145 -0.38 5.74 -13.46
N ILE A 146 -0.10 4.72 -14.27
CA ILE A 146 0.50 3.45 -13.84
C ILE A 146 1.74 3.23 -14.69
N GLU A 147 2.88 3.06 -14.03
CA GLU A 147 4.15 2.70 -14.66
C GLU A 147 4.43 1.22 -14.35
N THR A 148 4.66 0.43 -15.40
CA THR A 148 5.10 -0.97 -15.28
C THR A 148 6.62 -1.03 -15.15
N THR A 149 7.13 -2.13 -14.61
CA THR A 149 8.57 -2.36 -14.51
C THR A 149 8.86 -3.76 -15.07
N PRO A 150 9.84 -3.92 -15.98
CA PRO A 150 10.21 -5.24 -16.49
C PRO A 150 10.63 -6.16 -15.34
N LEU A 151 10.32 -7.46 -15.45
CA LEU A 151 10.70 -8.43 -14.42
C LEU A 151 12.22 -8.50 -14.25
N ASP A 152 12.93 -8.55 -15.38
CA ASP A 152 14.38 -8.43 -15.44
C ASP A 152 14.77 -7.71 -16.74
N PRO A 153 15.41 -6.53 -16.68
CA PRO A 153 15.82 -5.80 -17.89
C PRO A 153 16.89 -6.55 -18.72
N THR A 154 17.59 -7.52 -18.13
CA THR A 154 18.57 -8.38 -18.82
C THR A 154 17.93 -9.58 -19.51
N VAL A 155 16.68 -9.91 -19.19
CA VAL A 155 15.92 -11.02 -19.80
C VAL A 155 14.55 -10.54 -20.28
N PRO A 156 14.46 -9.77 -21.39
CA PRO A 156 13.20 -9.17 -21.85
C PRO A 156 12.08 -10.16 -22.17
N ALA A 157 12.42 -11.42 -22.47
CA ALA A 157 11.45 -12.49 -22.76
C ALA A 157 10.53 -12.82 -21.57
N TRP A 158 10.90 -12.44 -20.35
CA TRP A 158 10.07 -12.62 -19.15
C TRP A 158 8.95 -11.58 -19.03
N GLY A 159 9.00 -10.50 -19.80
CA GLY A 159 7.97 -9.45 -19.80
C GLY A 159 7.98 -8.57 -18.54
N ASP A 160 6.83 -7.95 -18.28
CA ASP A 160 6.64 -7.02 -17.17
C ASP A 160 6.42 -7.77 -15.84
N SER A 161 6.95 -7.20 -14.77
CA SER A 161 6.65 -7.65 -13.42
C SER A 161 5.19 -7.37 -13.05
N ARG A 162 4.69 -8.08 -12.03
CA ARG A 162 3.37 -7.80 -11.43
C ARG A 162 3.30 -6.52 -10.61
N TYR A 163 4.39 -5.76 -10.51
CA TYR A 163 4.48 -4.56 -9.68
C TYR A 163 4.36 -3.31 -10.52
N TYR A 164 3.72 -2.31 -9.93
CA TYR A 164 3.43 -1.05 -10.58
C TYR A 164 3.91 0.12 -9.71
N THR A 165 4.38 1.18 -10.34
CA THR A 165 4.48 2.49 -9.68
C THR A 165 3.20 3.27 -9.98
N LEU A 166 2.49 3.66 -8.92
CA LEU A 166 1.25 4.44 -9.05
C LEU A 166 1.55 5.92 -8.91
N HIS A 167 0.95 6.71 -9.80
CA HIS A 167 0.93 8.16 -9.77
C HIS A 167 -0.54 8.60 -9.67
N LEU A 168 -0.91 9.18 -8.54
CA LEU A 168 -2.27 9.62 -8.25
C LEU A 168 -2.29 11.14 -8.14
N ARG A 169 -3.12 11.83 -8.92
CA ARG A 169 -3.25 13.29 -8.85
C ARG A 169 -4.70 13.65 -8.57
N HIS A 170 -4.89 14.65 -7.72
CA HIS A 170 -6.20 15.24 -7.48
C HIS A 170 -6.06 16.75 -7.26
N SER A 171 -6.94 17.55 -7.85
CA SER A 171 -6.84 19.02 -7.84
C SER A 171 -7.35 19.68 -6.55
N GLY A 172 -8.26 19.04 -5.82
CA GLY A 172 -8.84 19.59 -4.60
C GLY A 172 -9.36 18.56 -3.59
N LEU A 173 -8.51 17.63 -3.12
CA LEU A 173 -8.87 16.73 -2.01
C LEU A 173 -8.26 17.25 -0.71
N ARG A 174 -8.91 16.94 0.43
CA ARG A 174 -8.27 17.14 1.73
C ARG A 174 -7.17 16.10 1.89
N LEU A 175 -6.07 16.47 2.54
CA LEU A 175 -4.98 15.53 2.80
C LEU A 175 -5.46 14.30 3.61
N GLN A 176 -6.40 14.52 4.54
CA GLN A 176 -7.03 13.45 5.31
C GLN A 176 -7.62 12.37 4.38
N ASP A 177 -8.40 12.77 3.39
CA ASP A 177 -9.06 11.86 2.46
C ASP A 177 -8.03 11.08 1.64
N VAL A 178 -6.97 11.75 1.17
CA VAL A 178 -5.88 11.07 0.45
C VAL A 178 -5.22 10.00 1.32
N LEU A 179 -4.89 10.33 2.57
CA LEU A 179 -4.28 9.38 3.49
C LEU A 179 -5.20 8.21 3.84
N THR A 180 -6.52 8.46 4.01
CA THR A 180 -7.47 7.37 4.28
C THR A 180 -7.72 6.50 3.06
N HIS A 181 -7.78 7.06 1.85
CA HIS A 181 -7.88 6.31 0.60
C HIS A 181 -6.67 5.37 0.45
N LEU A 182 -5.44 5.88 0.63
CA LEU A 182 -4.23 5.06 0.56
C LEU A 182 -4.19 3.97 1.64
N TYR A 183 -4.51 4.34 2.88
CA TYR A 183 -4.56 3.42 4.01
C TYR A 183 -5.49 2.22 3.75
N VAL A 184 -6.65 2.47 3.12
CA VAL A 184 -7.66 1.46 2.83
C VAL A 184 -7.43 0.74 1.49
N LEU A 185 -6.90 1.38 0.45
CA LEU A 185 -6.86 0.77 -0.88
C LEU A 185 -5.57 0.00 -1.17
N LEU A 186 -4.43 0.41 -0.61
CA LEU A 186 -3.16 -0.32 -0.82
C LEU A 186 -3.22 -1.78 -0.35
N PRO A 187 -3.77 -2.10 0.84
CA PRO A 187 -3.89 -3.49 1.26
C PRO A 187 -4.97 -4.26 0.50
N VAL A 188 -5.90 -3.57 -0.15
CA VAL A 188 -6.89 -4.20 -1.03
C VAL A 188 -6.21 -4.63 -2.32
N LEU A 189 -5.30 -3.82 -2.87
CA LEU A 189 -4.56 -4.17 -4.09
C LEU A 189 -3.64 -5.37 -3.88
N ASP A 190 -2.82 -5.36 -2.83
CA ASP A 190 -1.77 -6.39 -2.62
C ASP A 190 -2.33 -7.81 -2.46
N ASN A 191 -3.56 -7.96 -1.94
CA ASN A 191 -4.23 -9.25 -1.72
C ASN A 191 -3.56 -10.21 -0.70
N ASP A 192 -2.32 -9.94 -0.32
CA ASP A 192 -1.51 -10.78 0.54
C ASP A 192 -1.31 -10.08 1.90
N LYS A 193 -1.83 -10.71 2.96
CA LYS A 193 -1.56 -10.31 4.34
C LYS A 193 -1.10 -11.50 5.16
N HIS A 194 0.20 -11.79 5.08
CA HIS A 194 0.87 -12.69 6.03
C HIS A 194 1.40 -12.01 7.30
N TYR A 195 1.03 -10.74 7.57
CA TYR A 195 1.56 -9.99 8.71
C TYR A 195 0.46 -9.35 9.57
N TYR A 196 0.61 -9.52 10.88
CA TYR A 196 -0.30 -9.17 11.96
C TYR A 196 -0.88 -7.76 11.86
N ILE A 197 -2.12 -7.69 11.41
CA ILE A 197 -3.05 -6.59 11.63
C ILE A 197 -3.91 -7.06 12.81
N GLY A 198 -3.64 -6.57 14.01
CA GLY A 198 -4.48 -6.90 15.16
C GLY A 198 -5.94 -6.50 14.93
N GLU A 199 -6.89 -7.06 15.68
CA GLU A 199 -8.34 -6.74 15.57
C GLU A 199 -8.61 -5.22 15.51
N ASN A 200 -7.87 -4.46 16.32
CA ASN A 200 -7.92 -3.00 16.38
C ASN A 200 -7.63 -2.28 15.05
N GLU A 201 -6.88 -2.89 14.14
CA GLU A 201 -6.51 -2.26 12.88
C GLU A 201 -7.57 -2.48 11.80
N ALA A 202 -8.28 -3.61 11.83
CA ALA A 202 -9.42 -3.83 10.94
C ALA A 202 -10.64 -2.95 11.28
N GLU A 203 -10.93 -2.70 12.56
CA GLU A 203 -11.95 -1.73 12.97
C GLU A 203 -11.58 -0.30 12.54
N LYS A 204 -10.31 0.08 12.69
CA LYS A 204 -9.80 1.38 12.20
C LYS A 204 -10.00 1.51 10.69
N LEU A 205 -9.78 0.47 9.92
CA LEU A 205 -9.96 0.48 8.46
C LEU A 205 -11.42 0.77 8.07
N LEU A 206 -12.39 0.13 8.72
CA LEU A 206 -13.82 0.40 8.49
C LEU A 206 -14.19 1.84 8.88
N HIS A 207 -13.68 2.33 10.00
CA HIS A 207 -13.92 3.70 10.43
C HIS A 207 -13.36 4.73 9.43
N ARG A 208 -12.16 4.49 8.88
CA ARG A 208 -11.53 5.37 7.87
C ARG A 208 -12.22 5.32 6.50
N GLY A 209 -12.91 4.22 6.19
CA GLY A 209 -13.67 4.05 4.96
C GLY A 209 -15.09 4.65 5.01
N ALA A 210 -15.65 4.88 6.21
CA ALA A 210 -17.08 5.17 6.39
C ALA A 210 -17.60 6.38 5.59
N GLY A 211 -16.77 7.38 5.32
CA GLY A 211 -17.16 8.60 4.61
C GLY A 211 -17.30 8.46 3.08
N TRP A 212 -16.74 7.42 2.47
CA TRP A 212 -16.67 7.29 0.99
C TRP A 212 -16.93 5.86 0.49
N LEU A 213 -16.60 4.84 1.29
CA LEU A 213 -16.72 3.45 0.92
C LEU A 213 -18.17 3.03 0.57
N PRO A 214 -19.22 3.49 1.27
CA PRO A 214 -20.60 3.10 0.93
C PRO A 214 -21.02 3.49 -0.49
N GLN A 215 -20.45 4.58 -1.03
CA GLN A 215 -20.70 5.13 -2.36
C GLN A 215 -19.74 4.59 -3.43
N HIS A 216 -18.68 3.87 -3.03
CA HIS A 216 -17.68 3.35 -3.96
C HIS A 216 -18.27 2.21 -4.81
N PRO A 217 -18.10 2.20 -6.15
CA PRO A 217 -18.64 1.14 -7.00
C PRO A 217 -18.06 -0.24 -6.64
N GLU A 218 -16.76 -0.30 -6.34
CA GLU A 218 -16.06 -1.53 -5.91
C GLU A 218 -16.21 -1.85 -4.42
N ARG A 219 -17.19 -1.27 -3.69
CA ARG A 219 -17.35 -1.49 -2.24
C ARG A 219 -17.46 -2.96 -1.85
N GLY A 220 -18.09 -3.78 -2.70
CA GLY A 220 -18.24 -5.22 -2.47
C GLY A 220 -16.90 -5.93 -2.51
N PHE A 221 -16.07 -5.61 -3.50
CA PHE A 221 -14.72 -6.15 -3.65
C PHE A 221 -13.82 -5.71 -2.48
N ILE A 222 -13.82 -4.40 -2.17
CA ILE A 222 -13.06 -3.82 -1.05
C ILE A 222 -13.44 -4.51 0.26
N THR A 223 -14.75 -4.56 0.57
CA THR A 223 -15.26 -5.15 1.82
C THR A 223 -14.95 -6.64 1.90
N ARG A 224 -15.09 -7.40 0.80
CA ARG A 224 -14.79 -8.84 0.79
C ARG A 224 -13.31 -9.10 1.10
N ARG A 225 -12.39 -8.36 0.47
CA ARG A 225 -10.96 -8.50 0.79
C ARG A 225 -10.67 -8.15 2.25
N TYR A 226 -11.33 -7.12 2.79
CA TYR A 226 -11.25 -6.78 4.21
C TYR A 226 -11.79 -7.87 5.15
N LEU A 227 -12.97 -8.41 4.84
CA LEU A 227 -13.60 -9.46 5.62
C LEU A 227 -12.80 -10.76 5.56
N ARG A 228 -12.19 -11.08 4.42
CA ARG A 228 -11.25 -12.21 4.33
C ARG A 228 -10.07 -12.01 5.27
N TYR A 229 -9.54 -10.79 5.36
CA TYR A 229 -8.48 -10.47 6.31
C TYR A 229 -8.95 -10.65 7.76
N LEU A 230 -10.15 -10.17 8.11
CA LEU A 230 -10.75 -10.35 9.44
C LEU A 230 -11.05 -11.84 9.75
N ALA A 231 -11.58 -12.58 8.79
CA ALA A 231 -11.93 -13.99 8.92
C ALA A 231 -10.68 -14.85 9.19
N ALA A 232 -9.53 -14.51 8.61
CA ALA A 232 -8.27 -15.18 8.93
C ALA A 232 -7.88 -15.07 10.42
N TYR A 233 -8.34 -14.03 11.13
CA TYR A 233 -8.15 -13.89 12.58
C TYR A 233 -9.21 -14.62 13.42
N VAL A 234 -10.47 -14.63 12.98
CA VAL A 234 -11.59 -15.15 13.77
C VAL A 234 -11.83 -16.65 13.51
N ASN A 235 -11.75 -17.10 12.26
CA ASN A 235 -11.93 -18.49 11.86
C ASN A 235 -11.31 -18.75 10.47
N PRO A 236 -10.16 -19.46 10.37
CA PRO A 236 -9.49 -19.72 9.10
C PRO A 236 -10.33 -20.53 8.11
N THR A 237 -11.34 -21.29 8.56
CA THR A 237 -12.30 -21.99 7.69
C THR A 237 -13.23 -21.01 6.96
N LEU A 238 -13.60 -19.88 7.57
CA LEU A 238 -14.38 -18.83 6.91
C LEU A 238 -13.58 -18.13 5.81
N ALA A 239 -12.27 -17.97 5.99
CA ALA A 239 -11.40 -17.38 4.96
C ALA A 239 -11.41 -18.23 3.67
N ARG A 240 -11.32 -19.56 3.79
CA ARG A 240 -11.36 -20.50 2.65
C ARG A 240 -12.71 -20.54 1.94
N LEU A 241 -13.81 -20.34 2.67
CA LEU A 241 -15.15 -20.23 2.07
C LEU A 241 -15.32 -18.94 1.26
N LEU A 242 -14.65 -17.86 1.66
CA LEU A 242 -14.65 -16.60 0.91
C LEU A 242 -13.78 -16.66 -0.36
N GLU A 243 -12.79 -17.55 -0.42
CA GLU A 243 -11.95 -17.79 -1.62
C GLU A 243 -12.74 -18.38 -2.78
N GLY A 244 -13.62 -19.37 -2.54
CA GLY A 244 -14.38 -20.08 -3.58
C GLY A 244 -15.50 -19.28 -4.28
N THR A 245 -15.52 -17.95 -4.13
CA THR A 245 -16.54 -17.06 -4.74
C THR A 245 -15.94 -15.94 -5.59
N GLU A 246 -14.61 -15.93 -5.76
CA GLU A 246 -13.99 -15.18 -6.85
C GLU A 246 -14.37 -15.93 -8.14
N GLU A 247 -15.20 -15.33 -9.01
CA GLU A 247 -15.23 -15.76 -10.42
C GLU A 247 -13.78 -15.82 -10.87
N GLU A 248 -13.36 -16.98 -11.38
CA GLU A 248 -11.99 -17.28 -11.81
C GLU A 248 -11.49 -16.17 -12.76
N LEU A 249 -10.82 -15.17 -12.19
CA LEU A 249 -9.90 -14.34 -12.94
C LEU A 249 -8.76 -15.29 -13.31
N PRO A 250 -8.44 -15.45 -14.60
CA PRO A 250 -7.43 -16.41 -15.02
C PRO A 250 -6.13 -16.09 -14.27
N GLU A 251 -5.62 -17.09 -13.56
CA GLU A 251 -4.28 -17.01 -12.98
C GLU A 251 -3.31 -16.64 -14.12
N PRO A 252 -2.34 -15.72 -13.89
CA PRO A 252 -1.28 -15.53 -14.85
C PRO A 252 -0.58 -16.88 -15.01
N ALA A 253 -0.66 -17.46 -16.21
CA ALA A 253 -0.06 -18.73 -16.53
C ALA A 253 1.40 -18.72 -16.05
N ALA A 254 1.74 -19.64 -15.16
CA ALA A 254 3.13 -19.87 -14.78
C ALA A 254 3.94 -20.08 -16.08
N PRO A 255 5.11 -19.45 -16.23
CA PRO A 255 5.95 -19.72 -17.40
C PRO A 255 6.27 -21.21 -17.42
N ASP A 256 5.95 -21.86 -18.54
CA ASP A 256 6.23 -23.28 -18.78
C ASP A 256 7.68 -23.58 -18.38
N ALA A 257 7.83 -24.43 -17.36
CA ALA A 257 9.13 -24.95 -17.00
C ALA A 257 9.68 -25.72 -18.21
N PRO A 258 10.94 -25.49 -18.64
CA PRO A 258 11.48 -26.20 -19.79
C PRO A 258 11.48 -27.70 -19.51
N GLU A 259 10.86 -28.44 -20.42
CA GLU A 259 10.74 -29.89 -20.42
C GLU A 259 12.11 -30.52 -20.20
N THR A 260 12.29 -31.16 -19.04
CA THR A 260 13.52 -31.88 -18.71
C THR A 260 13.66 -33.06 -19.66
N ALA A 261 14.59 -32.92 -20.61
CA ALA A 261 14.96 -33.98 -21.54
C ALA A 261 15.37 -35.23 -20.75
N ARG A 262 14.56 -36.30 -20.87
CA ARG A 262 14.88 -37.62 -20.32
C ARG A 262 16.17 -38.14 -20.97
N PRO A 263 17.13 -38.71 -20.20
CA PRO A 263 18.30 -39.31 -20.78
C PRO A 263 17.90 -40.58 -21.54
N ARG A 264 18.25 -40.63 -22.84
CA ARG A 264 18.20 -41.87 -23.62
C ARG A 264 19.23 -42.84 -23.04
N ARG A 265 18.76 -43.99 -22.53
CA ARG A 265 19.63 -45.12 -22.20
C ARG A 265 20.18 -45.70 -23.50
N ALA A 266 21.50 -45.87 -23.54
CA ALA A 266 22.20 -46.72 -24.50
C ALA A 266 22.24 -48.16 -23.98
#